data_AF-A0A7W5IF42-F1
#
_entry.id   AF-A0A7W5IF42-F1
#
_cell.length_a   1.000
_cell.length_b   1.000
_cell.length_c   1.000
_cell.angle_alpha   90.00
_cell.angle_beta   90.00
_cell.angle_gamma   90.00
#
_symmetry.space_group_name_H-M   'P 1'
#
loop_
_entity.id
_entity.type
_entity.pdbx_description
1 polymer ?
#
loop_
_entity_poly.entity_id
_entity_poly.type
_entity_poly.pdbx_seq_one_letter_code
_entity_poly.pdbx_strand_id
1 'polypeptide(L)' 'MKVTIEASGNLLITPETGCEAYALGHWAEENLGPVYKDVTANAPAVKIRIDCSDFPEALPPIVLAERVVRL' A
#
# COMPACT_ATOMS: atom_id res chain seq x y z
N MET A 1 15.00 -5.63 3.65
CA MET A 1 13.58 -5.29 3.90
C MET A 1 13.23 -5.60 5.35
N LYS A 2 12.44 -4.75 6.00
CA LYS A 2 11.96 -4.93 7.37
C LYS A 2 10.43 -4.90 7.46
N VAL A 3 9.88 -5.73 8.34
CA VAL A 3 8.45 -5.71 8.71
C VAL A 3 8.31 -5.40 10.20
N THR A 4 7.40 -4.48 10.54
CA THR A 4 7.11 -4.06 11.92
C THR A 4 5.63 -4.22 12.19
N ILE A 5 5.28 -4.84 13.32
CA ILE A 5 3.90 -4.85 13.83
C ILE A 5 3.73 -3.58 14.67
N GLU A 6 2.90 -2.66 14.21
CA GLU A 6 2.60 -1.44 14.93
C GLU A 6 1.61 -1.70 16.08
N ALA A 7 1.63 -0.86 17.12
CA ALA A 7 0.68 -0.95 18.23
C ALA A 7 -0.79 -0.82 17.79
N SER A 8 -1.04 -0.21 16.63
CA SER A 8 -2.36 -0.14 15.97
C SER A 8 -2.82 -1.46 15.34
N GLY A 9 -1.97 -2.49 15.34
CA GLY A 9 -2.20 -3.77 14.67
C GLY A 9 -1.90 -3.75 13.17
N ASN A 10 -1.27 -2.70 12.66
CA ASN A 10 -0.83 -2.64 11.27
C ASN A 10 0.48 -3.40 11.06
N LEU A 11 0.67 -3.98 9.87
CA LEU A 11 1.97 -4.43 9.40
C LEU A 11 2.59 -3.31 8.57
N LEU A 12 3.65 -2.69 9.08
CA LEU A 12 4.47 -1.72 8.37
C LEU A 12 5.61 -2.45 7.66
N ILE A 13 5.67 -2.35 6.33
CA ILE A 13 6.76 -2.89 5.52
C ILE A 13 7.62 -1.73 5.03
N THR A 14 8.91 -1.77 5.34
CA THR A 14 9.89 -0.75 4.95
C THR A 14 11.00 -1.42 4.13
N PRO A 15 11.19 -1.05 2.85
CA PRO A 15 12.32 -1.49 2.07
C PRO A 15 13.61 -0.84 2.58
N GLU A 16 14.72 -1.57 2.52
CA GLU A 16 16.05 -1.08 2.92
C GLU A 16 16.89 -0.70 1.70
N THR A 17 16.43 -1.05 0.49
CA THR A 17 17.09 -0.73 -0.78
C THR A 17 16.06 -0.36 -1.86
N GLY A 18 16.49 0.37 -2.90
CA GLY A 18 15.61 0.74 -4.02
C GLY A 18 15.09 -0.46 -4.81
N CYS A 19 15.86 -1.55 -4.91
CA CYS A 19 15.41 -2.78 -5.56
C CYS A 19 14.26 -3.44 -4.78
N GLU A 20 14.35 -3.47 -3.45
CA GLU A 20 13.27 -3.95 -2.59
C GLU A 20 12.02 -3.08 -2.69
N ALA A 21 12.20 -1.75 -2.73
CA ALA A 21 11.09 -0.82 -2.88
C ALA A 21 10.34 -1.07 -4.21
N TYR A 22 11.07 -1.24 -5.31
CA TYR A 22 10.50 -1.53 -6.63
C TYR A 22 9.71 -2.84 -6.64
N ALA A 23 10.32 -3.92 -6.13
CA ALA A 23 9.66 -5.22 -6.03
C ALA A 23 8.39 -5.16 -5.17
N LEU A 24 8.44 -4.41 -4.06
CA LEU A 24 7.30 -4.24 -3.15
C LEU A 24 6.17 -3.41 -3.77
N GLY A 25 6.50 -2.36 -4.53
CA GLY A 25 5.53 -1.57 -5.28
C GLY A 25 4.76 -2.42 -6.30
N HIS A 26 5.46 -3.22 -7.10
CA HIS A 26 4.84 -4.16 -8.04
C HIS A 26 3.99 -5.22 -7.36
N TRP A 27 4.52 -5.85 -6.30
CA TRP A 27 3.75 -6.84 -5.55
C TRP A 27 2.46 -6.24 -4.98
N ALA A 28 2.53 -5.02 -4.44
CA ALA A 28 1.37 -4.34 -3.87
C ALA A 28 0.29 -4.07 -4.92
N GLU A 29 0.68 -3.61 -6.11
CA GLU A 29 -0.24 -3.38 -7.23
C GLU A 29 -0.98 -4.66 -7.64
N GLU A 30 -0.25 -5.79 -7.75
CA GLU A 30 -0.80 -7.07 -8.18
C GLU A 30 -1.66 -7.78 -7.11
N ASN A 31 -1.29 -7.65 -5.84
CA ASN A 31 -1.83 -8.49 -4.76
C ASN A 31 -2.79 -7.77 -3.83
N LEU A 32 -2.61 -6.46 -3.63
CA LEU A 32 -3.49 -5.67 -2.76
C LEU A 32 -4.64 -5.05 -3.55
N GLY A 33 -4.54 -4.97 -4.89
CA GLY A 33 -5.58 -4.43 -5.77
C GLY A 33 -6.09 -3.04 -5.33
N PRO A 34 -7.28 -2.61 -5.78
CA PRO A 34 -7.89 -1.36 -5.30
C PRO A 34 -8.36 -1.43 -3.83
N VAL A 35 -8.07 -2.51 -3.09
CA VAL A 35 -8.54 -2.74 -1.69
C VAL A 35 -7.95 -1.72 -0.70
N TYR A 36 -6.95 -0.92 -1.12
CA TYR A 36 -6.59 0.32 -0.42
C TYR A 36 -7.74 1.36 -0.37
N LYS A 37 -8.83 1.19 -1.13
CA LYS A 37 -9.97 2.13 -1.21
C LYS A 37 -11.28 1.61 -0.62
N ASP A 38 -11.40 0.32 -0.28
CA ASP A 38 -12.69 -0.21 0.18
C ASP A 38 -12.74 -0.38 1.70
N VAL A 39 -13.12 0.71 2.37
CA VAL A 39 -13.38 0.77 3.82
C VAL A 39 -14.63 -0.01 4.22
N THR A 40 -15.35 -0.65 3.29
CA THR A 40 -16.65 -1.31 3.51
C THR A 40 -16.58 -2.85 3.55
N ALA A 41 -15.45 -3.46 3.19
CA ALA A 41 -15.30 -4.91 3.25
C ALA A 41 -15.03 -5.39 4.69
N ASN A 42 -16.08 -5.91 5.36
CA ASN A 42 -16.09 -6.48 6.71
C ASN A 42 -15.21 -7.75 6.93
N ALA A 43 -14.12 -7.93 6.20
CA ALA A 43 -13.11 -8.92 6.55
C ALA A 43 -12.14 -8.29 7.57
N PRO A 44 -11.58 -9.05 8.53
CA PRO A 44 -10.42 -8.61 9.29
C PRO A 44 -9.21 -8.55 8.33
N ALA A 45 -9.21 -7.55 7.45
CA ALA A 45 -8.14 -7.31 6.51
C ALA A 45 -6.93 -6.87 7.32
N VAL A 46 -5.86 -7.66 7.26
CA VAL A 46 -4.56 -7.27 7.79
C VAL A 46 -4.22 -5.90 7.19
N LYS A 47 -4.09 -4.89 8.04
CA LYS A 47 -3.79 -3.53 7.61
C LYS A 47 -2.32 -3.44 7.24
N ILE A 48 -2.02 -3.60 5.95
CA ILE A 48 -0.65 -3.51 5.43
C ILE A 48 -0.36 -2.07 5.04
N ARG A 49 0.67 -1.47 5.64
CA ARG A 49 1.21 -0.16 5.30
C ARG A 49 2.58 -0.36 4.66
N ILE A 50 2.75 0.13 3.44
CA ILE A 50 4.05 0.11 2.76
C ILE A 50 4.62 1.52 2.83
N ASP A 51 5.82 1.64 3.40
CA ASP A 51 6.51 2.92 3.54
C ASP A 51 7.74 2.94 2.62
N CYS A 52 7.57 3.56 1.45
CA CYS A 52 8.65 3.80 0.50
C CYS A 52 9.09 5.28 0.52
N SER A 53 9.02 5.96 1.68
CA SER A 53 9.37 7.40 1.76
C SER A 53 10.79 7.71 1.29
N ASP A 54 11.72 6.77 1.45
CA ASP A 54 13.11 6.87 0.98
C ASP A 54 13.29 6.54 -0.52
N PHE A 55 12.25 6.02 -1.18
CA PHE A 55 12.24 5.58 -2.59
C PHE A 55 10.93 5.98 -3.29
N PRO A 56 10.63 7.28 -3.44
CA PRO A 56 9.35 7.76 -3.97
C PRO A 56 9.04 7.28 -5.40
N GLU A 57 10.06 7.01 -6.21
CA GLU A 57 9.96 6.48 -7.57
C GLU A 57 9.52 5.01 -7.64
N ALA A 58 9.54 4.29 -6.51
CA ALA A 58 9.24 2.86 -6.47
C ALA A 58 7.74 2.55 -6.34
N LEU A 59 6.90 3.55 -6.03
CA LEU A 59 5.46 3.39 -5.94
C LEU A 59 4.79 3.85 -7.24
N PRO A 60 3.80 3.10 -7.76
CA PRO A 60 3.02 3.56 -8.90
C PRO A 60 2.26 4.84 -8.52
N PRO A 61 2.06 5.79 -9.46
CA PRO A 61 1.36 7.03 -9.19
C PRO A 61 -0.06 6.75 -8.69
N ILE A 62 -0.43 7.37 -7.57
CA ILE A 62 -1.78 7.23 -7.00
C ILE A 62 -2.78 7.92 -7.93
N VAL A 63 -3.50 7.13 -8.72
CA VAL A 63 -4.66 7.63 -9.47
C VAL A 63 -5.86 7.69 -8.51
N LEU A 64 -6.16 8.89 -8.01
CA LEU A 64 -7.42 9.16 -7.34
C LEU A 64 -8.51 9.06 -8.41
N ALA A 65 -9.40 8.06 -8.26
CA ALA A 65 -10.54 7.93 -9.15
C ALA A 65 -11.50 9.07 -8.81
N GLU A 66 -11.60 10.08 -9.69
CA GLU A 66 -12.57 11.15 -9.54
C GLU A 66 -13.98 10.54 -9.53
N ARG A 67 -14.68 10.69 -8.41
CA ARG A 67 -16.06 10.26 -8.27
C ARG A 67 -16.93 11.19 -9.12
N VAL A 68 -17.34 10.75 -10.31
CA VAL A 68 -18.34 11.45 -11.12
C VAL A 68 -19.67 11.43 -10.36
N VAL A 69 -20.00 12.54 -9.70
CA VAL A 69 -21.34 12.78 -9.15
C VAL A 69 -22.21 13.29 -10.30
N ARG A 70 -23.07 12.42 -10.87
CA ARG A 70 -24.17 12.89 -11.71
C ARG A 70 -25.24 13.47 -10.80
N LEU A 71 -25.53 14.76 -10.98
CA LEU A 71 -26.70 15.46 -10.43
C LEU A 71 -27.97 15.00 -11.15
#